data_AF-A0A317SXU2-F1
#
_entry.id   AF-A0A317SXU2-F1
#
_cell.length_a   1.000
_cell.length_b   1.000
_cell.length_c   1.000
_cell.angle_alpha   90.00
_cell.angle_beta   90.00
_cell.angle_gamma   90.00
#
_symmetry.space_group_name_H-M   'P 1'
#
loop_
_entity.id
_entity.type
_entity.pdbx_description
1 polymer ?
#
loop_
_entity_poly.entity_id
_entity_poly.type
_entity_poly.pdbx_seq_one_letter_code
_entity_poly.pdbx_strand_id
1 'polypeptide(L)'
;MHQHLGIQEHASLLFEFGSQNNQGYWSTQDVVNHTLNSAIKIFEAVYPGYQGLFLYDNASSHSSYADDALRVQNMNLGSGGEQAVLRDGYFIKNGVQTIQKMVNNEGIPKGIEEYCEDCKPFLGSKCLTCETISSSCGESCCARRILSQQDDFQQQKGKLQEMIELTGHKIMFYPKFLCKLN
;
A
#
# COMPACT_ATOMS: atom_id res chain seq x y z
N MET A 1 12.37 16.35 32.27
CA MET A 1 11.61 15.09 32.44
C MET A 1 11.69 14.16 31.22
N HIS A 2 12.34 14.54 30.10
CA HIS A 2 12.29 13.80 28.83
C HIS A 2 13.46 12.83 28.56
N GLN A 3 14.59 12.96 29.28
CA GLN A 3 15.81 12.19 28.99
C GLN A 3 15.82 10.73 29.50
N HIS A 4 14.82 10.30 30.26
CA HIS A 4 14.78 8.95 30.85
C HIS A 4 14.04 7.89 30.02
N LEU A 5 13.40 8.28 28.90
CA LEU A 5 12.61 7.37 28.06
C LEU A 5 13.25 7.08 26.68
N GLY A 6 14.45 7.62 26.40
CA GLY A 6 15.09 7.46 25.08
C GLY A 6 14.34 8.14 23.94
N ILE A 7 13.46 9.10 24.25
CA ILE A 7 12.66 9.85 23.28
C ILE A 7 13.47 11.06 22.82
N GLN A 8 13.56 11.26 21.51
CA GLN A 8 14.24 12.41 20.93
C GLN A 8 13.55 13.72 21.33
N GLU A 9 14.30 14.81 21.47
CA GLU A 9 13.73 16.12 21.80
C GLU A 9 13.01 16.77 20.61
N HIS A 10 13.48 16.50 19.39
CA HIS A 10 12.93 17.06 18.16
C HIS A 10 12.62 15.96 17.14
N ALA A 11 11.52 16.12 16.41
CA ALA A 11 11.18 15.28 15.26
C ALA A 11 11.80 15.82 13.96
N SER A 12 13.05 16.27 14.03
CA SER A 12 13.78 16.84 12.88
C SER A 12 15.05 16.05 12.64
N LEU A 13 15.31 15.73 11.38
CA LEU A 13 16.52 15.05 10.96
C LEU A 13 17.21 15.89 9.88
N LEU A 14 18.52 16.14 10.06
CA LEU A 14 19.35 16.68 8.99
C LEU A 14 19.76 15.53 8.08
N PHE A 15 19.36 15.59 6.81
CA PHE A 15 19.71 14.60 5.80
C PHE A 15 20.62 15.23 4.75
N GLU A 16 21.82 14.65 4.57
CA GLU A 16 22.78 15.10 3.57
C GLU A 16 22.57 14.32 2.26
N PHE A 17 22.31 15.03 1.17
CA PHE A 17 22.08 14.43 -0.14
C PHE A 17 23.42 14.02 -0.80
N GLY A 18 23.60 12.73 -1.08
CA GLY A 18 24.80 12.20 -1.75
C GLY A 18 24.50 11.60 -3.14
N SER A 19 25.23 12.01 -4.17
CA SER A 19 25.01 11.54 -5.55
C SER A 19 25.61 10.16 -5.87
N GLN A 20 26.30 9.51 -4.93
CA GLN A 20 26.92 8.20 -5.15
C GLN A 20 26.02 7.06 -4.65
N ASN A 21 25.83 6.05 -5.51
CA ASN A 21 25.26 4.72 -5.19
C ASN A 21 23.77 4.66 -4.77
N ASN A 22 22.88 5.54 -5.26
CA ASN A 22 21.46 5.56 -4.87
C ASN A 22 21.19 5.77 -3.36
N GLN A 23 22.19 6.19 -2.57
CA GLN A 23 22.11 6.41 -1.12
C GLN A 23 21.70 7.85 -0.74
N GLY A 24 21.27 8.67 -1.71
CA GLY A 24 21.04 10.11 -1.53
C GLY A 24 19.60 10.58 -1.56
N TYR A 25 18.62 9.69 -1.47
CA TYR A 25 17.20 10.06 -1.49
C TYR A 25 16.51 9.64 -0.21
N TRP A 26 15.58 10.47 0.26
CA TRP A 26 14.71 10.15 1.39
C TRP A 26 13.59 9.20 0.95
N SER A 27 13.71 7.92 1.32
CA SER A 27 12.80 6.85 0.87
C SER A 27 11.50 6.79 1.68
N THR A 28 10.51 6.03 1.20
CA THR A 28 9.31 5.73 2.01
C THR A 28 9.69 5.11 3.35
N GLN A 29 10.71 4.25 3.38
CA GLN A 29 11.13 3.59 4.61
C GLN A 29 11.68 4.59 5.62
N ASP A 30 12.41 5.61 5.14
CA ASP A 30 12.93 6.68 5.99
C ASP A 30 11.80 7.54 6.57
N VAL A 31 10.78 7.87 5.76
CA VAL A 31 9.58 8.58 6.24
C VAL A 31 8.87 7.76 7.31
N VAL A 32 8.61 6.47 7.07
CA VAL A 32 7.95 5.58 8.02
C VAL A 32 8.76 5.49 9.31
N ASN A 33 10.07 5.24 9.21
CA ASN A 33 10.95 5.10 10.36
C ASN A 33 10.98 6.38 11.20
N HIS A 34 11.13 7.55 10.57
CA HIS A 34 11.15 8.84 11.26
C HIS A 34 9.81 9.14 11.95
N THR A 35 8.71 8.81 11.27
CA THR A 35 7.36 9.02 11.81
C THR A 35 7.11 8.17 13.05
N LEU A 36 7.38 6.86 12.96
CA LEU A 36 7.15 5.91 14.05
C LEU A 36 8.12 6.11 15.22
N ASN A 37 9.39 6.36 14.92
CA ASN A 37 10.42 6.38 15.95
C ASN A 37 10.68 7.75 16.58
N SER A 38 10.21 8.82 15.95
CA SER A 38 10.41 10.18 16.45
C SER A 38 9.08 10.89 16.63
N ALA A 39 8.35 11.18 15.54
CA ALA A 39 7.17 12.05 15.60
C ALA A 39 6.08 11.51 16.53
N ILE A 40 5.72 10.23 16.39
CA ILE A 40 4.70 9.57 17.21
C ILE A 40 5.14 9.47 18.67
N LYS A 41 6.36 8.99 18.93
CA LYS A 41 6.86 8.85 20.32
C LYS A 41 6.90 10.19 21.06
N ILE A 42 7.30 11.25 20.36
CA ILE A 42 7.27 12.61 20.91
C ILE A 42 5.83 13.03 21.20
N PHE A 43 4.92 12.83 20.25
CA PHE A 43 3.51 13.17 20.42
C PHE A 43 2.89 12.44 21.62
N GLU A 44 3.06 11.12 21.73
CA GLU A 44 2.50 10.31 22.82
C GLU A 44 3.07 10.68 24.19
N ALA A 45 4.35 11.08 24.25
CA ALA A 45 4.97 11.55 25.49
C ALA A 45 4.44 12.90 25.95
N VAL A 46 4.11 13.80 25.02
CA VAL A 46 3.57 15.13 25.33
C VAL A 46 2.05 15.08 25.57
N TYR A 47 1.33 14.23 24.84
CA TYR A 47 -0.13 14.11 24.84
C TYR A 47 -0.58 12.68 25.12
N PRO A 48 -0.31 12.12 26.32
CA PRO A 48 -0.68 10.76 26.64
C PRO A 48 -2.21 10.56 26.58
N GLY A 49 -2.64 9.49 25.91
CA GLY A 49 -4.06 9.14 25.75
C GLY A 49 -4.80 9.89 24.64
N TYR A 50 -4.12 10.76 23.88
CA TYR A 50 -4.70 11.43 22.72
C TYR A 50 -4.42 10.66 21.42
N GLN A 51 -5.33 10.78 20.47
CA GLN A 51 -5.15 10.28 19.11
C GLN A 51 -4.61 11.40 18.22
N GLY A 52 -3.40 11.24 17.68
CA GLY A 52 -2.80 12.18 16.73
C GLY A 52 -3.42 12.05 15.33
N LEU A 53 -3.53 13.18 14.63
CA LEU A 53 -3.81 13.24 13.20
C LEU A 53 -2.56 13.77 12.47
N PHE A 54 -1.93 12.92 11.66
CA PHE A 54 -0.73 13.25 10.90
C PHE A 54 -1.09 13.68 9.47
N LEU A 55 -0.60 14.83 9.05
CA LEU A 55 -0.89 15.40 7.73
C LEU A 55 0.36 15.32 6.85
N TYR A 56 0.26 14.64 5.71
CA TYR A 56 1.36 14.53 4.73
C TYR A 56 0.97 15.16 3.41
N ASP A 57 1.94 15.72 2.71
CA ASP A 57 1.79 16.06 1.30
C ASP A 57 1.72 14.79 0.44
N ASN A 58 1.22 14.93 -0.79
CA ASN A 58 1.03 13.82 -1.72
C ASN A 58 2.33 13.52 -2.52
N ALA A 59 3.45 13.41 -1.80
CA ALA A 59 4.73 13.06 -2.37
C ALA A 59 4.77 11.56 -2.72
N SER A 60 5.51 11.18 -3.77
CA SER A 60 5.60 9.79 -4.22
C SER A 60 6.17 8.84 -3.16
N SER A 61 7.06 9.33 -2.29
CA SER A 61 7.60 8.62 -1.13
C SER A 61 6.54 8.31 -0.07
N HIS A 62 5.40 9.00 -0.06
CA HIS A 62 4.29 8.74 0.87
C HIS A 62 3.26 7.79 0.28
N SER A 63 3.26 7.61 -1.04
CA SER A 63 2.27 6.83 -1.79
C SER A 63 2.68 5.38 -2.09
N SER A 64 3.81 4.89 -1.57
CA SER A 64 4.19 3.50 -1.80
C SER A 64 3.33 2.56 -0.96
N TYR A 65 2.96 1.43 -1.53
CA TYR A 65 2.24 0.37 -0.83
C TYR A 65 3.20 -0.55 -0.09
N ALA A 66 2.68 -1.41 0.79
CA ALA A 66 3.44 -2.51 1.34
C ALA A 66 3.83 -3.52 0.25
N ASP A 67 4.92 -4.27 0.46
CA ASP A 67 5.46 -5.20 -0.54
C ASP A 67 4.48 -6.36 -0.84
N ASP A 68 3.68 -6.72 0.16
CA ASP A 68 2.65 -7.75 0.11
C ASP A 68 1.25 -7.19 -0.23
N ALA A 69 1.09 -5.89 -0.51
CA ALA A 69 -0.23 -5.31 -0.77
C ALA A 69 -0.88 -5.91 -2.04
N LEU A 70 -2.20 -6.11 -2.00
CA LEU A 70 -2.98 -6.65 -3.12
C LEU A 70 -3.01 -5.68 -4.30
N ARG A 71 -1.97 -5.73 -5.13
CA ARG A 71 -1.86 -4.94 -6.34
C ARG A 71 -1.76 -5.85 -7.55
N VAL A 72 -2.77 -5.77 -8.41
CA VAL A 72 -2.85 -6.57 -9.64
C VAL A 72 -1.61 -6.45 -10.52
N GLN A 73 -0.97 -5.27 -10.58
CA GLN A 73 0.23 -5.11 -11.42
C GLN A 73 1.48 -5.82 -10.85
N ASN A 74 1.41 -6.33 -9.62
CA ASN A 74 2.43 -7.18 -9.00
C ASN A 74 2.09 -8.68 -9.15
N MET A 75 1.05 -9.03 -9.93
CA MET A 75 0.65 -10.41 -10.19
C MET A 75 0.98 -10.82 -11.62
N ASN A 76 1.48 -12.05 -11.76
CA ASN A 76 1.65 -12.74 -13.02
C ASN A 76 0.30 -13.26 -13.54
N LEU A 77 0.26 -13.61 -14.82
CA LEU A 77 -0.89 -14.26 -15.43
C LEU A 77 -1.11 -15.66 -14.85
N GLY A 78 -0.08 -16.50 -14.97
CA GLY A 78 -0.02 -17.81 -14.34
C GLY A 78 0.66 -17.76 -12.97
N SER A 79 0.49 -18.83 -12.19
CA SER A 79 1.07 -18.96 -10.85
C SER A 79 2.60 -19.13 -10.88
N GLY A 80 3.26 -18.66 -9.82
CA GLY A 80 4.71 -18.74 -9.67
C GLY A 80 5.49 -17.71 -10.50
N GLY A 81 6.74 -18.06 -10.85
CA GLY A 81 7.69 -17.14 -11.49
C GLY A 81 8.20 -16.05 -10.54
N GLU A 82 8.75 -14.98 -11.11
CA GLU A 82 9.09 -13.77 -10.36
C GLU A 82 7.82 -12.98 -10.04
N GLN A 83 7.06 -13.44 -9.05
CA GLN A 83 5.88 -12.76 -8.51
C GLN A 83 6.08 -12.47 -7.02
N ALA A 84 5.67 -11.28 -6.57
CA ALA A 84 5.59 -11.00 -5.15
C ALA A 84 4.56 -11.91 -4.46
N VAL A 85 4.86 -12.33 -3.23
CA VAL A 85 3.90 -13.00 -2.36
C VAL A 85 3.00 -11.93 -1.76
N LEU A 86 1.79 -11.79 -2.29
CA LEU A 86 0.82 -10.81 -1.77
C LEU A 86 0.04 -11.41 -0.58
N ARG A 87 -0.49 -10.55 0.28
CA ARG A 87 -1.38 -10.90 1.38
C ARG A 87 -2.72 -11.44 0.88
N ASP A 88 -3.36 -12.29 1.67
CA ASP A 88 -4.66 -12.85 1.29
C ASP A 88 -5.71 -11.77 1.06
N GLY A 89 -6.51 -11.96 0.01
CA GLY A 89 -7.65 -11.10 -0.28
C GLY A 89 -8.95 -11.68 0.25
N TYR A 90 -10.06 -11.09 -0.17
CA TYR A 90 -11.38 -11.56 0.21
C TYR A 90 -12.42 -11.24 -0.84
N PHE A 91 -13.50 -12.01 -0.84
CA PHE A 91 -14.70 -11.71 -1.61
C PHE A 91 -15.95 -11.95 -0.76
N ILE A 92 -17.06 -11.34 -1.16
CA ILE A 92 -18.34 -11.49 -0.47
C ILE A 92 -19.20 -12.50 -1.23
N LYS A 93 -19.55 -13.61 -0.57
CA LYS A 93 -20.45 -14.63 -1.12
C LYS A 93 -21.67 -14.76 -0.20
N ASN A 94 -22.85 -14.50 -0.75
CA ASN A 94 -24.12 -14.50 0.02
C ASN A 94 -24.07 -13.62 1.29
N GLY A 95 -23.39 -12.46 1.21
CA GLY A 95 -23.22 -11.54 2.35
C GLY A 95 -22.15 -11.94 3.35
N VAL A 96 -21.44 -13.04 3.14
CA VAL A 96 -20.35 -13.50 4.01
C VAL A 96 -19.00 -13.24 3.36
N GLN A 97 -18.12 -12.53 4.07
CA GLN A 97 -16.74 -12.33 3.65
C GLN A 97 -15.97 -13.66 3.75
N THR A 98 -15.45 -14.11 2.62
CA THR A 98 -14.66 -15.34 2.50
C THR A 98 -13.23 -14.97 2.14
N ILE A 99 -12.25 -15.52 2.86
CA ILE A 99 -10.83 -15.30 2.61
C ILE A 99 -10.42 -16.02 1.32
N GLN A 100 -9.68 -15.32 0.48
CA GLN A 100 -9.11 -15.85 -0.74
C GLN A 100 -7.59 -15.84 -0.66
N LYS A 101 -7.02 -17.04 -0.53
CA LYS A 101 -5.58 -17.20 -0.39
C LYS A 101 -4.84 -16.78 -1.65
N MET A 102 -3.78 -15.99 -1.49
CA MET A 102 -2.87 -15.57 -2.57
C MET A 102 -1.78 -16.60 -2.88
N VAL A 103 -1.69 -17.66 -2.09
CA VAL A 103 -0.73 -18.75 -2.25
C VAL A 103 -1.49 -20.07 -2.35
N ASN A 104 -1.05 -20.97 -3.22
CA ASN A 104 -1.64 -22.30 -3.35
C ASN A 104 -1.14 -23.26 -2.24
N ASN A 105 -1.59 -24.51 -2.25
CA ASN A 105 -1.23 -25.49 -1.22
C ASN A 105 0.26 -25.89 -1.24
N GLU A 106 0.97 -25.61 -2.34
CA GLU A 106 2.39 -25.90 -2.53
C GLU A 106 3.28 -24.71 -2.14
N GLY A 107 2.70 -23.60 -1.69
CA GLY A 107 3.45 -22.40 -1.36
C GLY A 107 3.74 -21.49 -2.57
N ILE A 108 3.15 -21.78 -3.73
CA ILE A 108 3.37 -21.00 -4.96
C ILE A 108 2.39 -19.80 -5.00
N PRO A 109 2.87 -18.57 -5.26
CA PRO A 109 2.01 -17.41 -5.44
C PRO A 109 1.05 -17.62 -6.61
N LYS A 110 -0.24 -17.40 -6.38
CA LYS A 110 -1.27 -17.53 -7.40
C LYS A 110 -1.17 -16.41 -8.41
N GLY A 111 -1.20 -16.77 -9.69
CA GLY A 111 -1.40 -15.81 -10.77
C GLY A 111 -2.86 -15.38 -10.86
N ILE A 112 -3.13 -14.43 -11.74
CA ILE A 112 -4.49 -13.93 -11.98
C ILE A 112 -5.44 -15.06 -12.40
N GLU A 113 -5.00 -16.04 -13.19
CA GLU A 113 -5.84 -17.14 -13.68
C GLU A 113 -6.35 -18.06 -12.57
N GLU A 114 -5.49 -18.37 -11.60
CA GLU A 114 -5.82 -19.23 -10.46
C GLU A 114 -6.51 -18.44 -9.35
N TYR A 115 -6.14 -17.17 -9.14
CA TYR A 115 -6.82 -16.33 -8.16
C TYR A 115 -8.26 -16.04 -8.61
N CYS A 116 -8.46 -15.62 -9.85
CA CYS A 116 -9.74 -15.13 -10.36
C CYS A 116 -10.67 -16.26 -10.86
N GLU A 117 -10.85 -17.36 -10.11
CA GLU A 117 -11.71 -18.47 -10.56
C GLU A 117 -13.19 -18.08 -10.71
N ASP A 118 -13.71 -17.26 -9.79
CA ASP A 118 -15.08 -16.72 -9.85
C ASP A 118 -15.22 -15.55 -10.87
N CYS A 119 -14.10 -15.08 -11.45
CA CYS A 119 -14.10 -14.13 -12.56
C CYS A 119 -14.20 -14.82 -13.93
N LYS A 120 -13.91 -16.13 -13.99
CA LYS A 120 -14.00 -16.93 -15.22
C LYS A 120 -15.39 -16.83 -15.91
N PRO A 121 -16.54 -16.77 -15.20
CA PRO A 121 -17.84 -16.52 -15.81
C PRO A 121 -17.98 -15.16 -16.51
N PHE A 122 -17.30 -14.12 -16.02
CA PHE A 122 -17.30 -12.78 -16.63
C PHE A 122 -16.35 -12.68 -17.84
N LEU A 123 -15.39 -13.60 -17.93
CA LEU A 123 -14.35 -13.64 -18.97
C LEU A 123 -14.75 -14.43 -20.21
N GLY A 124 -16.05 -14.63 -20.45
CA GLY A 124 -16.67 -15.54 -21.44
C GLY A 124 -16.19 -15.47 -22.90
N SER A 125 -15.15 -14.70 -23.25
CA SER A 125 -14.16 -14.94 -24.33
C SER A 125 -13.21 -13.75 -24.61
N LYS A 126 -12.90 -12.86 -23.65
CA LYS A 126 -12.18 -11.60 -23.98
C LYS A 126 -11.13 -11.17 -22.95
N CYS A 127 -9.87 -11.43 -23.28
CA CYS A 127 -8.64 -10.78 -22.80
C CYS A 127 -8.26 -10.97 -21.31
N LEU A 128 -7.21 -11.76 -21.04
CA LEU A 128 -6.59 -11.86 -19.70
C LEU A 128 -5.85 -10.56 -19.32
N THR A 129 -5.25 -9.89 -20.30
CA THR A 129 -4.48 -8.65 -20.12
C THR A 129 -4.61 -7.73 -21.33
N CYS A 130 -5.00 -6.48 -21.11
CA CYS A 130 -4.75 -5.44 -22.08
C CYS A 130 -3.31 -4.95 -21.95
N GLU A 131 -2.56 -4.89 -23.05
CA GLU A 131 -1.16 -4.43 -23.10
C GLU A 131 -1.00 -3.00 -22.58
N THR A 132 -2.07 -2.21 -22.66
CA THR A 132 -2.16 -0.88 -22.07
C THR A 132 -3.53 -0.76 -21.43
N ILE A 133 -3.60 -0.29 -20.17
CA ILE A 133 -4.85 0.23 -19.61
C ILE A 133 -5.12 1.55 -20.33
N SER A 134 -5.54 1.48 -21.59
CA SER A 134 -5.94 2.64 -22.37
C SER A 134 -7.36 3.04 -22.00
N SER A 135 -7.70 4.31 -22.21
CA SER A 135 -9.05 4.86 -22.01
C SER A 135 -10.12 4.22 -22.89
N SER A 136 -9.74 3.36 -23.86
CA SER A 136 -10.67 2.57 -24.69
C SER A 136 -11.09 1.24 -24.04
N CYS A 137 -10.55 0.90 -22.87
CA CYS A 137 -10.85 -0.33 -22.14
C CYS A 137 -12.05 -0.10 -21.21
N GLY A 138 -13.20 -0.70 -21.52
CA GLY A 138 -14.38 -0.66 -20.65
C GLY A 138 -14.15 -1.34 -19.28
N GLU A 139 -15.10 -1.21 -18.36
CA GLU A 139 -14.96 -1.71 -16.98
C GLU A 139 -14.70 -3.22 -16.90
N SER A 140 -15.22 -4.01 -17.85
CA SER A 140 -15.04 -5.46 -17.91
C SER A 140 -14.06 -5.92 -19.00
N CYS A 141 -13.08 -5.09 -19.38
CA CYS A 141 -12.27 -5.36 -20.58
C CYS A 141 -11.23 -6.47 -20.44
N CYS A 142 -10.66 -6.68 -19.24
CA CYS A 142 -9.72 -7.77 -18.96
C CYS A 142 -9.69 -8.19 -17.49
N ALA A 143 -9.16 -9.38 -17.20
CA ALA A 143 -9.06 -9.92 -15.85
C ALA A 143 -8.34 -8.98 -14.88
N ARG A 144 -7.26 -8.32 -15.33
CA ARG A 144 -6.57 -7.31 -14.52
C ARG A 144 -7.48 -6.15 -14.10
N ARG A 145 -8.31 -5.65 -15.02
CA ARG A 145 -9.22 -4.55 -14.72
C ARG A 145 -10.31 -4.97 -13.74
N ILE A 146 -10.93 -6.12 -14.00
CA ILE A 146 -11.97 -6.69 -13.12
C ILE A 146 -11.43 -6.90 -11.71
N LEU A 147 -10.23 -7.49 -11.60
CA LEU A 147 -9.58 -7.73 -10.32
C LEU A 147 -9.21 -6.42 -9.62
N SER A 148 -8.71 -5.44 -10.38
CA SER A 148 -8.35 -4.14 -9.79
C SER A 148 -9.56 -3.41 -9.22
N GLN A 149 -10.77 -3.68 -9.71
CA GLN A 149 -12.01 -3.07 -9.23
C GLN A 149 -12.62 -3.79 -8.01
N GLN A 150 -12.09 -4.95 -7.62
CA GLN A 150 -12.56 -5.64 -6.42
C GLN A 150 -12.26 -4.81 -5.17
N ASP A 151 -13.14 -4.94 -4.19
CA ASP A 151 -13.14 -4.14 -2.97
C ASP A 151 -11.83 -4.26 -2.19
N ASP A 152 -11.30 -5.47 -2.06
CA ASP A 152 -10.05 -5.77 -1.37
C ASP A 152 -8.82 -5.19 -2.08
N PHE A 153 -8.80 -5.15 -3.41
CA PHE A 153 -7.77 -4.50 -4.20
C PHE A 153 -7.85 -2.96 -4.15
N GLN A 154 -9.06 -2.38 -4.15
CA GLN A 154 -9.27 -0.93 -4.06
C GLN A 154 -8.98 -0.37 -2.66
N GLN A 155 -9.23 -1.16 -1.61
CA GLN A 155 -9.07 -0.73 -0.22
C GLN A 155 -7.62 -0.82 0.30
N GLN A 156 -6.67 -1.28 -0.51
CA GLN A 156 -5.26 -1.27 -0.10
C GLN A 156 -4.82 0.14 0.27
N LYS A 157 -4.10 0.27 1.38
CA LYS A 157 -3.59 1.53 1.90
C LYS A 157 -2.10 1.66 1.60
N GLY A 158 -1.62 2.90 1.53
CA GLY A 158 -0.18 3.14 1.44
C GLY A 158 0.53 2.64 2.70
N LYS A 159 1.79 2.21 2.56
CA LYS A 159 2.62 1.69 3.67
C LYS A 159 2.66 2.67 4.84
N LEU A 160 2.86 3.96 4.57
CA LEU A 160 2.87 4.99 5.61
C LEU A 160 1.53 5.05 6.36
N GLN A 161 0.41 4.96 5.64
CA GLN A 161 -0.90 4.98 6.25
C GLN A 161 -1.15 3.75 7.12
N GLU A 162 -0.84 2.55 6.62
CA GLU A 162 -0.96 1.31 7.42
C GLU A 162 -0.16 1.42 8.72
N MET A 163 1.09 1.88 8.63
CA MET A 163 1.98 1.96 9.78
C MET A 163 1.52 2.98 10.83
N ILE A 164 0.98 4.14 10.44
CA ILE A 164 0.44 5.13 11.39
C ILE A 164 -0.86 4.65 12.02
N GLU A 165 -1.75 4.04 11.24
CA GLU A 165 -3.01 3.50 11.77
C GLU A 165 -2.78 2.36 12.76
N LEU A 166 -1.73 1.54 12.55
CA LEU A 166 -1.32 0.47 13.48
C LEU A 166 -0.88 1.00 14.85
N THR A 167 -0.44 2.26 14.98
CA THR A 167 -0.16 2.87 16.28
C THR A 167 -1.40 3.50 16.92
N GLY A 168 -2.58 3.31 16.34
CA GLY A 168 -3.83 3.90 16.82
C GLY A 168 -4.00 5.38 16.47
N HIS A 169 -3.16 5.93 15.60
CA HIS A 169 -3.26 7.30 15.11
C HIS A 169 -3.96 7.38 13.75
N LYS A 170 -4.25 8.60 13.29
CA LYS A 170 -4.89 8.87 11.99
C LYS A 170 -3.93 9.60 11.07
N ILE A 171 -4.17 9.45 9.77
CA ILE A 171 -3.40 10.12 8.72
C ILE A 171 -4.35 10.71 7.67
N MET A 172 -3.98 11.86 7.12
CA MET A 172 -4.60 12.43 5.93
C MET A 172 -3.53 12.93 4.97
N PHE A 173 -3.80 12.78 3.67
CA PHE A 173 -2.94 13.30 2.61
C PHE A 173 -3.57 14.55 2.00
N TYR A 174 -2.76 15.58 1.76
CA TYR A 174 -3.21 16.75 1.01
C TYR A 174 -3.53 16.38 -0.46
N PRO A 175 -4.42 17.14 -1.14
CA PRO A 175 -4.66 16.95 -2.56
C PRO A 175 -3.37 17.03 -3.39
N LYS A 176 -3.31 16.22 -4.46
CA LYS A 176 -2.19 16.27 -5.40
C LYS A 176 -2.18 17.64 -6.07
N PHE A 177 -1.13 18.42 -5.82
CA PHE A 177 -0.95 19.83 -6.19
C PHE A 177 -1.80 20.84 -5.41
N LEU A 178 -1.19 21.48 -4.41
CA LEU A 178 -1.55 22.83 -3.99
C LEU A 178 -0.45 23.78 -4.48
N CYS A 179 -0.61 24.34 -5.68
CA CYS A 179 0.38 25.23 -6.31
C CYS A 179 0.54 26.62 -5.65
N LYS A 180 0.12 26.82 -4.39
CA LYS A 180 0.06 28.15 -3.74
C LYS A 180 0.57 28.24 -2.29
N LEU A 181 1.48 27.37 -1.86
CA LEU A 181 2.14 27.52 -0.56
C LEU A 181 3.67 27.28 -0.63
N ASN A 182 4.32 27.82 -1.66
CA ASN A 182 5.77 28.03 -1.70
C ASN A 182 6.04 29.52 -1.87
#